data_AF-A0AAX2MFZ9-F1
#
_entry.id   AF-A0AAX2MFZ9-F1
#
_cell.length_a   1.000
_cell.length_b   1.000
_cell.length_c   1.000
_cell.angle_alpha   90.00
_cell.angle_beta   90.00
_cell.angle_gamma   90.00
#
_symmetry.space_group_name_H-M   'P 1'
#
loop_
_entity.id
_entity.type
_entity.pdbx_description
1 polymer ?
#
loop_
_entity_poly.entity_id
_entity_poly.type
_entity_poly.pdbx_seq_one_letter_code
_entity_poly.pdbx_strand_id
1 'polypeptide(L)'
;MTIFIGIALLFALPESIKSVKYLTDAEKLQLSAHIQAQEETKAVIGSPLKALLDLKVWIYAIVTSASAFSMYCISFWLPQIIKSFNVANTLHIGLINAIPWGLALIALATSFLMIGTIKRPVFVLSLLYGIGCLSLSAILINGISVTAKLGLISVATTAIMLTYPVFWSLVNFLKGKAAAVIFAVINSIGSLAGFMSPIMMGYVIKATGSPQIGIVIMSGFMGLAVILLFVIHIAFTENKRVAAF
;
A
#
# COMPACT_ATOMS: atom_id res chain seq x y z
N MET A 1 24.32 -3.59 -1.95
CA MET A 1 23.47 -3.75 -3.15
C MET A 1 22.85 -2.42 -3.58
N THR A 2 22.13 -1.69 -2.72
CA THR A 2 21.46 -0.41 -3.06
C THR A 2 22.41 0.70 -3.54
N ILE A 3 23.60 0.85 -2.95
CA ILE A 3 24.59 1.86 -3.40
C ILE A 3 25.08 1.55 -4.82
N PHE A 4 25.42 0.28 -5.10
CA PHE A 4 25.89 -0.13 -6.43
C PHE A 4 24.80 0.00 -7.50
N ILE A 5 23.55 -0.36 -7.16
CA ILE A 5 22.40 -0.13 -8.04
C ILE A 5 22.20 1.37 -8.26
N GLY A 6 22.32 2.20 -7.22
CA GLY A 6 22.22 3.66 -7.32
C GLY A 6 23.28 4.27 -8.24
N ILE A 7 24.54 3.84 -8.10
CA ILE A 7 25.64 4.27 -8.98
C ILE A 7 25.39 3.80 -10.42
N ALA A 8 24.98 2.54 -10.62
CA ALA A 8 24.67 2.01 -11.95
C ALA A 8 23.52 2.79 -12.60
N LEU A 9 22.47 3.13 -11.86
CA LEU A 9 21.36 3.93 -12.34
C LEU A 9 21.79 5.36 -12.73
N LEU A 10 22.70 6.01 -11.99
CA LEU A 10 23.22 7.33 -12.36
C LEU A 10 23.87 7.35 -13.76
N PHE A 11 24.50 6.25 -14.17
CA PHE A 11 25.11 6.13 -15.50
C PHE A 11 24.16 5.52 -16.56
N ALA A 12 23.19 4.70 -16.15
CA ALA A 12 22.32 3.97 -17.04
C ALA A 12 20.98 4.67 -17.36
N LEU A 13 20.47 5.54 -16.47
CA LEU A 13 19.18 6.22 -16.65
C LEU A 13 19.37 7.53 -17.45
N PRO A 14 18.79 7.66 -18.65
CA PRO A 14 18.81 8.92 -19.39
C PRO A 14 18.01 9.98 -18.65
N GLU A 15 18.58 11.17 -18.45
CA GLU A 15 17.93 12.28 -17.72
C GLU A 15 16.71 12.88 -18.46
N SER A 16 16.63 12.67 -19.78
CA SER A 16 15.51 13.11 -20.61
C SER A 16 15.28 12.20 -21.80
N ILE A 17 14.06 12.24 -22.38
CA ILE A 17 13.71 11.54 -23.63
C ILE A 17 14.69 11.91 -24.76
N LYS A 18 15.17 13.16 -24.78
CA LYS A 18 16.13 13.64 -25.77
C LYS A 18 17.50 12.95 -25.65
N SER A 19 17.93 12.63 -24.42
CA SER A 19 19.19 11.94 -24.13
C SER A 19 19.17 10.42 -24.31
N VAL A 20 18.02 9.83 -24.67
CA VAL A 20 17.90 8.38 -24.88
C VAL A 20 18.65 7.97 -26.15
N LYS A 21 19.66 7.10 -26.03
CA LYS A 21 20.48 6.65 -27.16
C LYS A 21 19.87 5.48 -27.95
N TYR A 22 18.95 4.73 -27.35
CA TYR A 22 18.36 3.53 -27.96
C TYR A 22 17.04 3.79 -28.72
N LEU A 23 16.52 5.03 -28.70
CA LEU A 23 15.32 5.43 -29.43
C LEU A 23 15.72 6.24 -30.66
N THR A 24 15.05 5.98 -31.78
CA THR A 24 15.11 6.82 -32.98
C THR A 24 14.45 8.18 -32.73
N ASP A 25 14.78 9.17 -33.54
CA ASP A 25 14.18 10.51 -33.39
C ASP A 25 12.66 10.50 -33.62
N ALA A 26 12.17 9.59 -34.47
CA ALA A 26 10.73 9.37 -34.67
C ALA A 26 10.05 8.81 -33.41
N GLU A 27 10.65 7.80 -32.75
CA GLU A 27 10.13 7.24 -31.50
C GLU A 27 10.19 8.25 -30.36
N LYS A 28 11.26 9.05 -30.27
CA LYS A 28 11.36 10.14 -29.28
C LYS A 28 10.23 11.16 -29.47
N LEU A 29 9.93 11.52 -30.72
CA LEU A 29 8.88 12.47 -31.03
C LEU A 29 7.50 11.90 -30.69
N GLN A 30 7.22 10.65 -31.07
CA GLN A 30 5.98 9.95 -30.71
C GLN A 30 5.80 9.82 -29.19
N LEU A 31 6.86 9.44 -28.46
CA LEU A 31 6.82 9.30 -27.01
C LEU A 31 6.62 10.65 -26.31
N SER A 32 7.29 11.70 -26.79
CA SER A 32 7.11 13.05 -26.25
C SER A 32 5.69 13.58 -26.45
N ALA A 33 5.08 13.31 -27.61
CA ALA A 33 3.69 13.66 -27.88
C ALA A 33 2.72 12.88 -26.98
N HIS A 34 2.97 11.58 -26.75
CA HIS A 34 2.17 10.76 -25.84
C HIS A 34 2.23 11.26 -24.40
N ILE A 35 3.43 11.63 -23.92
CA ILE A 35 3.61 12.15 -22.56
C ILE A 35 2.95 13.52 -22.42
N GLN A 36 3.09 14.42 -23.40
CA GLN A 36 2.39 15.71 -23.39
C GLN A 36 0.88 15.53 -23.37
N ALA A 37 0.32 14.66 -24.21
CA ALA A 37 -1.11 14.37 -24.21
C ALA A 37 -1.58 13.79 -22.85
N GLN A 38 -0.79 12.92 -22.22
CA GLN A 38 -1.08 12.43 -20.87
C GLN A 38 -1.00 13.55 -19.82
N GLU A 39 0.02 14.41 -19.87
CA GLU A 39 0.12 15.53 -18.97
C GLU A 39 -1.07 16.46 -19.12
N GLU A 40 -1.52 16.78 -20.33
CA GLU A 40 -2.69 17.64 -20.58
C GLU A 40 -3.96 17.10 -19.92
N THR A 41 -4.17 15.78 -19.93
CA THR A 41 -5.34 15.14 -19.30
C THR A 41 -5.30 15.10 -17.76
N LYS A 42 -4.14 15.29 -17.13
CA LYS A 42 -4.02 15.32 -15.67
C LYS A 42 -4.63 16.60 -15.07
N ALA A 43 -5.23 16.48 -13.90
CA ALA A 43 -5.88 17.60 -13.21
C ALA A 43 -4.86 18.51 -12.51
N VAL A 44 -4.98 19.83 -12.70
CA VAL A 44 -4.24 20.84 -11.92
C VAL A 44 -5.10 21.29 -10.76
N ILE A 45 -4.71 20.94 -9.54
CA ILE A 45 -5.31 21.54 -8.34
C ILE A 45 -4.69 22.93 -8.15
N GLY A 46 -5.52 23.98 -8.19
CA GLY A 46 -5.05 25.36 -8.30
C GLY A 46 -4.21 25.85 -7.11
N SER A 47 -4.65 25.59 -5.87
CA SER A 47 -3.94 26.07 -4.67
C SER A 47 -3.43 24.91 -3.81
N PRO A 48 -2.10 24.81 -3.57
CA PRO A 48 -1.51 23.80 -2.69
C PRO A 48 -2.05 23.86 -1.25
N LEU A 49 -2.36 25.05 -0.74
CA LEU A 49 -2.97 25.21 0.59
C LEU A 49 -4.41 24.69 0.62
N LYS A 50 -5.18 24.88 -0.45
CA LYS A 50 -6.53 24.31 -0.54
C LYS A 50 -6.51 22.78 -0.55
N ALA A 51 -5.46 22.17 -1.13
CA ALA A 51 -5.30 20.72 -1.08
C ALA A 51 -5.11 20.19 0.36
N LEU A 52 -4.43 20.94 1.23
CA LEU A 52 -4.30 20.60 2.65
C LEU A 52 -5.61 20.76 3.44
N LEU A 53 -6.53 21.58 2.96
CA LEU A 53 -7.85 21.76 3.57
C LEU A 53 -8.87 20.74 3.08
N ASP A 54 -8.55 19.96 2.03
CA ASP A 54 -9.44 18.92 1.53
C ASP A 54 -9.38 17.68 2.43
N LEU A 55 -10.52 17.38 3.08
CA LEU A 55 -10.68 16.22 3.94
C LEU A 55 -10.32 14.89 3.24
N LYS A 56 -10.53 14.78 1.93
CA LYS A 56 -10.22 13.55 1.17
C LYS A 56 -8.73 13.23 1.22
N VAL A 57 -7.86 14.25 1.21
CA VAL A 57 -6.40 14.06 1.29
C VAL A 57 -6.04 13.41 2.62
N TRP A 58 -6.64 13.88 3.71
CA TRP A 58 -6.42 13.31 5.05
C TRP A 58 -6.99 11.90 5.18
N ILE A 59 -8.17 11.64 4.62
CA ILE A 59 -8.74 10.28 4.62
C ILE A 59 -7.81 9.33 3.86
N TYR A 60 -7.35 9.70 2.65
CA TYR A 60 -6.42 8.88 1.89
C TYR A 60 -5.08 8.68 2.59
N ALA A 61 -4.57 9.71 3.26
CA ALA A 61 -3.34 9.59 4.05
C ALA A 61 -3.52 8.64 5.24
N ILE A 62 -4.66 8.67 5.95
CA ILE A 62 -4.95 7.74 7.06
C ILE A 62 -5.14 6.31 6.54
N VAL A 63 -5.90 6.13 5.46
CA VAL A 63 -6.14 4.82 4.82
C VAL A 63 -4.81 4.17 4.41
N THR A 64 -3.96 4.89 3.70
CA THR A 64 -2.64 4.37 3.30
C THR A 64 -1.70 4.14 4.48
N SER A 65 -1.81 4.96 5.52
CA SER A 65 -1.06 4.77 6.76
C SER A 65 -1.47 3.50 7.49
N ALA A 66 -2.72 3.04 7.38
CA ALA A 66 -3.14 1.75 7.90
C ALA A 66 -2.41 0.58 7.21
N SER A 67 -2.19 0.67 5.90
CA SER A 67 -1.35 -0.30 5.17
C SER A 67 0.11 -0.22 5.58
N ALA A 68 0.68 0.98 5.70
CA ALA A 68 2.06 1.16 6.16
C ALA A 68 2.26 0.58 7.56
N PHE A 69 1.39 0.97 8.51
CA PHE A 69 1.40 0.44 9.87
C PHE A 69 1.37 -1.09 9.88
N SER A 70 0.41 -1.69 9.15
CA SER A 70 0.21 -3.13 9.08
C SER A 70 1.38 -3.85 8.43
N MET A 71 1.92 -3.31 7.33
CA MET A 71 3.09 -3.85 6.65
C MET A 71 4.29 -3.93 7.58
N TYR A 72 4.62 -2.83 8.27
CA TYR A 72 5.76 -2.81 9.19
C TYR A 72 5.51 -3.73 10.39
N CYS A 73 4.29 -3.75 10.94
CA CYS A 73 3.95 -4.65 12.05
C CYS A 73 4.15 -6.13 11.67
N ILE A 74 3.62 -6.59 10.53
CA ILE A 74 3.88 -7.94 10.01
C ILE A 74 5.39 -8.14 9.80
N SER A 75 6.10 -7.20 9.20
CA SER A 75 7.53 -7.35 8.89
C SER A 75 8.37 -7.66 10.14
N PHE A 76 8.09 -6.99 11.27
CA PHE A 76 8.83 -7.20 12.51
C PHE A 76 8.31 -8.38 13.34
N TRP A 77 7.00 -8.62 13.36
CA TRP A 77 6.39 -9.54 14.33
C TRP A 77 5.86 -10.84 13.73
N LEU A 78 5.87 -11.00 12.40
CA LEU A 78 5.39 -12.21 11.74
C LEU A 78 6.12 -13.49 12.24
N PRO A 79 7.45 -13.52 12.42
CA PRO A 79 8.12 -14.71 12.98
C PRO A 79 7.61 -15.08 14.37
N GLN A 80 7.33 -14.08 15.22
CA GLN A 80 6.81 -14.31 16.58
C GLN A 80 5.34 -14.73 16.56
N ILE A 81 4.54 -14.19 15.63
CA ILE A 81 3.16 -14.64 15.38
C ILE A 81 3.16 -16.11 14.93
N ILE A 82 4.03 -16.49 13.99
CA ILE A 82 4.15 -17.88 13.52
C ILE A 82 4.58 -18.80 14.67
N LYS A 83 5.56 -18.39 15.49
CA LYS A 83 5.97 -19.13 16.68
C LYS A 83 4.80 -19.37 17.65
N SER A 84 3.90 -18.39 17.77
CA SER A 84 2.70 -18.49 18.61
C SER A 84 1.66 -19.50 18.10
N PHE A 85 1.80 -20.00 16.87
CA PHE A 85 0.97 -21.08 16.31
C PHE A 85 1.49 -22.48 16.66
N ASN A 86 2.33 -22.63 17.71
CA ASN A 86 2.97 -23.88 18.12
C ASN A 86 3.94 -24.48 17.10
N VAL A 87 4.60 -23.64 16.29
CA VAL A 87 5.73 -24.07 15.44
C VAL A 87 7.02 -24.00 16.26
N ALA A 88 7.62 -25.14 16.58
CA ALA A 88 8.72 -25.22 17.55
C ALA A 88 10.12 -24.93 16.95
N ASN A 89 10.36 -25.28 15.68
CA ASN A 89 11.69 -25.20 15.08
C ASN A 89 11.94 -23.81 14.45
N THR A 90 13.00 -23.12 14.89
CA THR A 90 13.42 -21.80 14.37
C THR A 90 13.67 -21.79 12.86
N LEU A 91 14.28 -22.84 12.30
CA LEU A 91 14.50 -22.94 10.85
C LEU A 91 13.15 -23.06 10.12
N HIS A 92 12.21 -23.82 10.65
CA HIS A 92 10.87 -23.93 10.07
C HIS A 92 10.12 -22.60 10.17
N ILE A 93 10.23 -21.86 11.27
CA ILE A 93 9.65 -20.52 11.39
C ILE A 93 10.19 -19.61 10.28
N GLY A 94 11.51 -19.62 10.04
CA GLY A 94 12.14 -18.82 8.99
C GLY A 94 11.63 -19.16 7.59
N LEU A 95 11.57 -20.46 7.26
CA LEU A 95 11.05 -20.94 5.96
C LEU A 95 9.56 -20.62 5.78
N ILE A 96 8.75 -20.82 6.82
CA ILE A 96 7.31 -20.51 6.80
C ILE A 96 7.09 -19.00 6.67
N ASN A 97 7.90 -18.18 7.35
CA ASN A 97 7.84 -16.73 7.27
C ASN A 97 8.10 -16.22 5.84
N ALA A 98 8.89 -16.92 5.03
CA ALA A 98 9.13 -16.55 3.64
C ALA A 98 7.90 -16.73 2.74
N ILE A 99 6.97 -17.63 3.08
CA ILE A 99 5.81 -17.99 2.24
C ILE A 99 4.87 -16.78 2.02
N PRO A 100 4.37 -16.08 3.07
CA PRO A 100 3.52 -14.89 2.88
C PRO A 100 4.14 -13.84 1.96
N TRP A 101 5.44 -13.56 2.13
CA TRP A 101 6.18 -12.58 1.34
C TRP A 101 6.37 -13.03 -0.12
N GLY A 102 6.66 -14.31 -0.34
CA GLY A 102 6.78 -14.88 -1.68
C GLY A 102 5.46 -14.81 -2.46
N LEU A 103 4.34 -15.15 -1.82
CA LEU A 103 3.01 -15.04 -2.44
C LEU A 103 2.65 -13.58 -2.72
N ALA A 104 2.92 -12.67 -1.77
CA ALA A 104 2.68 -11.26 -1.97
C ALA A 104 3.53 -10.68 -3.11
N LEU A 105 4.78 -11.12 -3.26
CA LEU A 105 5.65 -10.73 -4.37
C LEU A 105 5.08 -11.19 -5.73
N ILE A 106 4.62 -12.43 -5.84
CA ILE A 106 4.01 -12.97 -7.07
C ILE A 106 2.73 -12.18 -7.41
N ALA A 107 1.88 -11.92 -6.42
CA ALA A 107 0.67 -11.13 -6.59
C ALA A 107 0.98 -9.69 -7.02
N LEU A 108 2.00 -9.07 -6.42
CA LEU A 108 2.43 -7.73 -6.78
C LEU A 108 3.00 -7.69 -8.20
N ALA A 109 3.83 -8.66 -8.58
CA ALA A 109 4.40 -8.74 -9.93
C ALA A 109 3.32 -8.92 -11.01
N THR A 110 2.28 -9.72 -10.74
CA THR A 110 1.16 -9.91 -11.67
C THR A 110 0.18 -8.74 -11.68
N SER A 111 0.12 -7.94 -10.62
CA SER A 111 -0.80 -6.79 -10.53
C SER A 111 -0.52 -5.70 -11.57
N PHE A 112 0.72 -5.53 -12.03
CA PHE A 112 1.09 -4.53 -13.05
C PHE A 112 0.36 -4.72 -14.37
N LEU A 113 0.01 -5.97 -14.72
CA LEU A 113 -0.73 -6.28 -15.94
C LEU A 113 -2.20 -5.84 -15.85
N MET A 114 -2.75 -5.78 -14.64
CA MET A 114 -4.16 -5.49 -14.41
C MET A 114 -4.39 -4.06 -13.96
N ILE A 115 -3.38 -3.36 -13.44
CA ILE A 115 -3.60 -2.10 -12.73
C ILE A 115 -4.17 -0.99 -13.62
N GLY A 116 -3.73 -0.92 -14.88
CA GLY A 116 -4.26 0.02 -15.86
C GLY A 116 -5.71 -0.26 -16.26
N THR A 117 -6.26 -1.43 -15.92
CA THR A 117 -7.65 -1.83 -16.23
C THR A 117 -8.64 -1.52 -15.10
N ILE A 118 -8.14 -1.10 -13.92
CA ILE A 118 -8.97 -0.86 -12.74
C ILE A 118 -9.81 0.41 -12.94
N LYS A 119 -11.11 0.23 -13.19
CA LYS A 119 -12.08 1.34 -13.36
C LYS A 119 -12.61 1.91 -12.04
N ARG A 120 -12.50 1.15 -10.94
CA ARG A 120 -13.05 1.51 -9.62
C ARG A 120 -12.00 1.28 -8.52
N PRO A 121 -10.90 2.04 -8.50
CA PRO A 121 -9.79 1.82 -7.58
C PRO A 121 -10.19 1.91 -6.10
N VAL A 122 -11.10 2.83 -5.73
CA VAL A 122 -11.62 2.93 -4.35
C VAL A 122 -12.32 1.65 -3.91
N PHE A 123 -13.14 1.04 -4.78
CA PHE A 123 -13.83 -0.22 -4.48
C PHE A 123 -12.83 -1.38 -4.32
N VAL A 124 -11.86 -1.48 -5.22
CA VAL A 124 -10.81 -2.51 -5.14
C VAL A 124 -9.97 -2.34 -3.87
N LEU A 125 -9.62 -1.10 -3.49
CA LEU A 125 -8.97 -0.82 -2.21
C LEU A 125 -9.81 -1.30 -1.04
N SER A 126 -11.10 -0.95 -0.99
CA SER A 126 -12.00 -1.41 0.08
C SER A 126 -12.07 -2.92 0.17
N LEU A 127 -12.09 -3.64 -0.96
CA LEU A 127 -12.03 -5.09 -0.98
C LEU A 127 -10.72 -5.62 -0.41
N LEU A 128 -9.56 -5.07 -0.79
CA LEU A 128 -8.27 -5.49 -0.28
C LEU A 128 -8.14 -5.24 1.23
N TYR A 129 -8.55 -4.07 1.71
CA TYR A 129 -8.58 -3.78 3.14
C TYR A 129 -9.54 -4.72 3.90
N GLY A 130 -10.71 -5.01 3.31
CA GLY A 130 -11.69 -5.95 3.86
C GLY A 130 -11.15 -7.37 3.94
N ILE A 131 -10.53 -7.87 2.87
CA ILE A 131 -9.91 -9.21 2.82
C ILE A 131 -8.81 -9.31 3.89
N GLY A 132 -7.97 -8.29 4.02
CA GLY A 132 -6.93 -8.30 5.05
C GLY A 132 -7.49 -8.26 6.47
N CYS A 133 -8.48 -7.41 6.73
CA CYS A 133 -9.18 -7.33 8.02
C CYS A 133 -9.83 -8.67 8.40
N LEU A 134 -10.60 -9.27 7.48
CA LEU A 134 -11.27 -10.56 7.72
C LEU A 134 -10.26 -11.69 7.89
N SER A 135 -9.21 -11.73 7.07
CA SER A 135 -8.19 -12.78 7.15
C SER A 135 -7.41 -12.70 8.47
N LEU A 136 -7.01 -11.50 8.90
CA LEU A 136 -6.36 -11.30 10.19
C LEU A 136 -7.30 -11.68 11.35
N SER A 137 -8.54 -11.22 11.32
CA SER A 137 -9.53 -11.55 12.35
C SER A 137 -9.79 -13.05 12.45
N ALA A 138 -9.87 -13.75 11.31
CA ALA A 138 -10.11 -15.18 11.27
C ALA A 138 -8.99 -15.99 11.94
N ILE A 139 -7.73 -15.53 11.94
CA ILE A 139 -6.61 -16.21 12.63
C ILE A 139 -6.87 -16.38 14.14
N LEU A 140 -7.65 -15.47 14.72
CA LEU A 140 -7.96 -15.45 16.16
C LEU A 140 -9.08 -16.42 16.57
N ILE A 141 -9.77 -17.04 15.60
CA ILE A 141 -10.82 -18.02 15.88
C ILE A 141 -10.19 -19.29 16.47
N ASN A 142 -10.73 -19.74 17.60
CA ASN A 142 -10.31 -20.97 18.26
C ASN A 142 -10.62 -22.21 17.41
N GLY A 143 -9.74 -23.20 17.41
CA GLY A 143 -9.93 -24.47 16.70
C GLY A 143 -9.49 -24.47 15.22
N ILE A 144 -9.03 -23.34 14.68
CA ILE A 144 -8.45 -23.30 13.33
C ILE A 144 -7.05 -23.95 13.32
N SER A 145 -6.80 -24.80 12.32
CA SER A 145 -5.52 -25.48 12.14
C SER A 145 -4.37 -24.51 11.88
N VAL A 146 -3.14 -24.90 12.23
CA VAL A 146 -1.93 -24.10 11.98
C VAL A 146 -1.79 -23.76 10.50
N THR A 147 -2.02 -24.74 9.62
CA THR A 147 -1.97 -24.54 8.16
C THR A 147 -2.98 -23.49 7.69
N ALA A 148 -4.20 -23.48 8.22
CA ALA A 148 -5.20 -22.48 7.89
C ALA A 148 -4.79 -21.08 8.39
N LYS A 149 -4.20 -20.96 9.60
CA LYS A 149 -3.65 -19.68 10.09
C LYS A 149 -2.53 -19.15 9.19
N LEU A 150 -1.66 -20.04 8.69
CA LEU A 150 -0.62 -19.70 7.72
C LEU A 150 -1.18 -19.27 6.35
N GLY A 151 -2.25 -19.92 5.89
CA GLY A 151 -2.97 -19.48 4.70
C GLY A 151 -3.57 -18.09 4.87
N LEU A 152 -4.28 -17.86 5.98
CA LEU A 152 -4.91 -16.57 6.29
C LEU A 152 -3.90 -15.44 6.41
N ILE A 153 -2.77 -15.65 7.09
CA ILE A 153 -1.74 -14.61 7.20
C ILE A 153 -1.07 -14.30 5.86
N SER A 154 -0.96 -15.31 4.98
CA SER A 154 -0.47 -15.11 3.62
C SER A 154 -1.43 -14.29 2.76
N VAL A 155 -2.73 -14.56 2.86
CA VAL A 155 -3.79 -13.78 2.21
C VAL A 155 -3.79 -12.34 2.74
N ALA A 156 -3.70 -12.15 4.05
CA ALA A 156 -3.64 -10.84 4.67
C ALA A 156 -2.41 -10.04 4.19
N THR A 157 -1.23 -10.65 4.21
CA THR A 157 0.02 -10.02 3.75
C THR A 157 -0.08 -9.63 2.28
N THR A 158 -0.63 -10.51 1.44
CA THR A 158 -0.85 -10.23 0.02
C THR A 158 -1.82 -9.07 -0.19
N ALA A 159 -2.94 -9.05 0.53
CA ALA A 159 -3.93 -7.99 0.45
C ALA A 159 -3.34 -6.63 0.86
N ILE A 160 -2.55 -6.59 1.94
CA ILE A 160 -1.83 -5.39 2.40
C ILE A 160 -0.85 -4.90 1.34
N MET A 161 -0.11 -5.80 0.68
CA MET A 161 0.86 -5.41 -0.36
C MET A 161 0.19 -4.87 -1.62
N LEU A 162 -0.96 -5.45 -2.00
CA LEU A 162 -1.71 -5.01 -3.18
C LEU A 162 -2.41 -3.66 -2.99
N THR A 163 -2.61 -3.16 -1.75
CA THR A 163 -3.19 -1.83 -1.57
C THR A 163 -2.31 -0.72 -2.13
N TYR A 164 -0.99 -0.86 -2.06
CA TYR A 164 -0.03 0.13 -2.54
C TYR A 164 -0.18 0.46 -4.02
N PRO A 165 -0.03 -0.50 -4.95
CA PRO A 165 -0.11 -0.18 -6.37
C PRO A 165 -1.51 0.35 -6.72
N VAL A 166 -2.59 -0.20 -6.15
CA VAL A 166 -3.97 0.27 -6.42
C VAL A 166 -4.17 1.70 -5.91
N PHE A 167 -3.64 2.04 -4.74
CA PHE A 167 -3.67 3.41 -4.23
C PHE A 167 -2.90 4.37 -5.13
N TRP A 168 -1.71 3.99 -5.60
CA TRP A 168 -0.94 4.86 -6.47
C TRP A 168 -1.60 5.04 -7.85
N SER A 169 -2.33 4.04 -8.35
CA SER A 169 -3.17 4.20 -9.54
C SER A 169 -4.31 5.20 -9.34
N LEU A 170 -4.86 5.27 -8.12
CA LEU A 170 -5.92 6.20 -7.76
C LEU A 170 -5.41 7.65 -7.84
N VAL A 171 -4.19 7.96 -7.39
CA VAL A 171 -3.71 9.34 -7.33
C VAL A 171 -2.88 9.78 -8.54
N ASN A 172 -2.71 8.91 -9.55
CA ASN A 172 -1.80 9.16 -10.69
C ASN A 172 -2.27 10.27 -11.65
N PHE A 173 -3.57 10.62 -11.68
CA PHE A 173 -4.07 11.69 -12.56
C PHE A 173 -3.80 13.10 -12.02
N LEU A 174 -3.23 13.25 -10.82
CA LEU A 174 -2.89 14.55 -10.25
C LEU A 174 -1.59 15.10 -10.85
N LYS A 175 -1.57 16.39 -11.21
CA LYS A 175 -0.35 17.12 -11.62
C LYS A 175 -0.20 18.47 -10.92
N GLY A 176 1.02 19.00 -10.93
CA GLY A 176 1.35 20.33 -10.43
C GLY A 176 1.63 20.41 -8.92
N LYS A 177 1.79 21.64 -8.41
CA LYS A 177 2.30 21.91 -7.05
C LYS A 177 1.45 21.29 -5.94
N ALA A 178 0.13 21.29 -6.10
CA ALA A 178 -0.79 20.71 -5.13
C ALA A 178 -0.70 19.17 -5.08
N ALA A 179 -0.44 18.49 -6.21
CA ALA A 179 -0.19 17.05 -6.23
C ALA A 179 1.07 16.69 -5.40
N ALA A 180 2.13 17.48 -5.54
CA ALA A 180 3.35 17.31 -4.75
C ALA A 180 3.09 17.43 -3.24
N VAL A 181 2.25 18.40 -2.83
CA VAL A 181 1.86 18.55 -1.41
C VAL A 181 1.05 17.36 -0.93
N ILE A 182 0.08 16.87 -1.71
CA ILE A 182 -0.69 15.66 -1.38
C ILE A 182 0.23 14.46 -1.19
N PHE A 183 1.16 14.24 -2.12
CA PHE A 183 2.15 13.15 -2.01
C PHE A 183 3.06 13.29 -0.80
N ALA A 184 3.49 14.52 -0.47
CA ALA A 184 4.31 14.79 0.69
C ALA A 184 3.55 14.46 1.99
N VAL A 185 2.28 14.87 2.10
CA VAL A 185 1.44 14.56 3.27
C VAL A 185 1.23 13.06 3.42
N ILE A 186 0.79 12.38 2.35
CA ILE A 186 0.54 10.93 2.38
C ILE A 186 1.80 10.16 2.80
N ASN A 187 2.94 10.45 2.19
CA ASN A 187 4.19 9.77 2.52
C ASN A 187 4.67 10.11 3.94
N SER A 188 4.49 11.34 4.41
CA SER A 188 4.90 11.74 5.77
C SER A 188 4.10 11.00 6.83
N ILE A 189 2.77 10.97 6.69
CA ILE A 189 1.89 10.26 7.63
C ILE A 189 2.12 8.75 7.54
N GLY A 190 2.28 8.21 6.32
CA GLY A 190 2.59 6.80 6.12
C GLY A 190 3.93 6.39 6.76
N SER A 191 4.96 7.22 6.63
CA SER A 191 6.26 6.99 7.26
C SER A 191 6.18 7.08 8.78
N LEU A 192 5.43 8.05 9.31
CA LEU A 192 5.19 8.16 10.74
C LEU A 192 4.45 6.93 11.28
N ALA A 193 3.40 6.48 10.60
CA ALA A 193 2.66 5.27 10.98
C ALA A 193 3.54 4.01 10.92
N GLY A 194 4.39 3.90 9.90
CA GLY A 194 5.37 2.82 9.78
C GLY A 194 6.43 2.83 10.88
N PHE A 195 6.92 4.01 11.26
CA PHE A 195 7.85 4.17 12.38
C PHE A 195 7.20 3.85 13.73
N MET A 196 5.95 4.27 13.93
CA MET A 196 5.22 4.05 15.18
C MET A 196 4.79 2.60 15.39
N SER A 197 4.66 1.80 14.32
CA SER A 197 4.10 0.46 14.43
C SER A 197 4.91 -0.51 15.30
N PRO A 198 6.25 -0.62 15.20
CA PRO A 198 7.01 -1.57 16.00
C PRO A 198 7.11 -1.11 17.46
N ILE A 199 7.14 0.22 17.69
CA ILE A 199 7.14 0.82 19.02
C ILE A 199 5.83 0.48 19.73
N MET A 200 4.70 0.83 19.13
CA MET A 200 3.38 0.58 19.71
C MET A 200 3.16 -0.92 19.95
N MET A 201 3.51 -1.74 18.98
CA MET A 201 3.37 -3.19 19.07
C MET A 201 4.28 -3.79 20.15
N GLY A 202 5.52 -3.32 20.28
CA GLY A 202 6.44 -3.75 21.33
C GLY A 202 5.92 -3.41 22.74
N TYR A 203 5.39 -2.21 22.95
CA TYR A 203 4.75 -1.82 24.22
C TYR A 203 3.55 -2.71 24.55
N VAL A 204 2.67 -2.95 23.57
CA VAL A 204 1.46 -3.74 23.77
C VAL A 204 1.81 -5.20 24.06
N ILE A 205 2.71 -5.84 23.30
CA ILE A 205 3.13 -7.21 23.59
C ILE A 205 3.79 -7.28 24.97
N LYS A 206 4.64 -6.32 25.34
CA LYS A 206 5.28 -6.29 26.65
C LYS A 206 4.27 -6.22 27.79
N ALA A 207 3.21 -5.42 27.62
CA ALA A 207 2.17 -5.26 28.63
C ALA A 207 1.22 -6.48 28.74
N THR A 208 0.99 -7.19 27.64
CA THR A 208 -0.05 -8.22 27.53
C THR A 208 0.49 -9.66 27.48
N GLY A 209 1.74 -9.83 27.11
CA GLY A 209 2.38 -11.12 26.85
C GLY A 209 1.93 -11.82 25.56
N SER A 210 1.03 -11.23 24.75
CA SER A 210 0.40 -11.90 23.61
C SER A 210 0.76 -11.27 22.26
N PRO A 211 1.51 -11.98 21.38
CA PRO A 211 1.75 -11.55 20.00
C PRO A 211 0.47 -11.43 19.16
N GLN A 212 -0.57 -12.17 19.52
CA GLN A 212 -1.85 -12.18 18.80
C GLN A 212 -2.59 -10.84 18.89
N ILE A 213 -2.29 -10.00 19.89
CA ILE A 213 -2.88 -8.66 19.98
C ILE A 213 -2.42 -7.76 18.82
N GLY A 214 -1.26 -8.02 18.23
CA GLY A 214 -0.87 -7.37 16.97
C GLY A 214 -1.84 -7.62 15.84
N ILE A 215 -2.33 -8.85 15.74
CA ILE A 215 -3.31 -9.24 14.72
C ILE A 215 -4.61 -8.45 14.93
N VAL A 216 -5.03 -8.25 16.20
CA VAL A 216 -6.20 -7.43 16.54
C VAL A 216 -6.00 -5.98 16.12
N ILE A 217 -4.87 -5.37 16.49
CA ILE A 217 -4.56 -3.98 16.16
C ILE A 217 -4.53 -3.78 14.65
N MET A 218 -3.80 -4.64 13.93
CA MET A 218 -3.70 -4.58 12.47
C MET A 218 -5.06 -4.74 11.80
N SER A 219 -5.84 -5.72 12.23
CA SER A 219 -7.20 -5.92 11.75
C SER A 219 -8.06 -4.67 11.98
N GLY A 220 -7.96 -4.05 13.15
CA GLY A 220 -8.65 -2.80 13.47
C GLY A 220 -8.28 -1.64 12.53
N PHE A 221 -6.98 -1.46 12.24
CA PHE A 221 -6.52 -0.45 11.27
C PHE A 221 -7.04 -0.73 9.85
N MET A 222 -7.04 -2.00 9.42
CA MET A 222 -7.59 -2.38 8.11
C MET A 222 -9.11 -2.19 8.07
N GLY A 223 -9.84 -2.52 9.14
CA GLY A 223 -11.27 -2.26 9.26
C GLY A 223 -11.60 -0.77 9.24
N LEU A 224 -10.82 0.04 9.95
CA LEU A 224 -10.96 1.51 9.91
C LEU A 224 -10.77 2.05 8.49
N ALA A 225 -9.80 1.53 7.74
CA ALA A 225 -9.60 1.91 6.34
C ALA A 225 -10.82 1.58 5.46
N VAL A 226 -11.45 0.41 5.66
CA VAL A 226 -12.71 0.06 4.96
C VAL A 226 -13.81 1.06 5.28
N ILE A 227 -14.01 1.40 6.56
CA ILE A 227 -15.05 2.35 6.99
C ILE A 227 -14.81 3.72 6.35
N LEU A 228 -13.57 4.21 6.38
CA LEU A 228 -13.21 5.51 5.80
C LEU A 228 -13.41 5.55 4.28
N LEU A 229 -13.05 4.49 3.56
CA LEU A 229 -13.29 4.39 2.12
C LEU A 229 -14.80 4.31 1.80
N PHE A 230 -15.59 3.67 2.67
CA PHE A 230 -17.04 3.64 2.54
C PHE A 230 -17.67 5.01 2.77
N VAL A 231 -17.19 5.78 3.76
CA VAL A 231 -17.57 7.18 3.97
C VAL A 231 -17.24 8.02 2.72
N ILE A 232 -16.07 7.82 2.10
CA ILE A 232 -15.76 8.48 0.83
C ILE A 232 -16.78 8.10 -0.25
N HIS A 233 -17.12 6.82 -0.35
CA HIS A 233 -18.07 6.35 -1.36
C HIS A 233 -19.46 6.97 -1.15
N ILE A 234 -20.00 7.01 0.07
CA ILE A 234 -21.32 7.60 0.31
C ILE A 234 -21.29 9.13 0.12
N ALA A 235 -20.38 9.82 0.80
CA ALA A 235 -20.40 11.28 0.88
C ALA A 235 -20.08 11.97 -0.45
N PHE A 236 -19.33 11.31 -1.35
CA PHE A 236 -18.84 11.93 -2.57
C PHE A 236 -19.35 11.32 -3.88
N THR A 237 -20.06 10.17 -3.84
CA THR A 237 -20.65 9.58 -5.07
C THR A 237 -22.02 10.18 -5.42
N GLU A 238 -22.77 10.73 -4.47
CA GLU A 238 -24.01 11.50 -4.76
C GLU A 238 -23.72 12.85 -5.44
N ASN A 239 -22.53 13.41 -5.24
CA ASN A 239 -22.11 14.66 -5.86
C ASN A 239 -21.31 14.38 -7.14
N LYS A 240 -22.01 13.99 -8.22
CA LYS A 240 -21.44 13.67 -9.56
C LYS A 240 -20.54 14.75 -10.20
N ARG A 241 -20.28 15.88 -9.53
CA ARG A 241 -19.29 16.90 -9.93
C ARG A 241 -17.90 16.71 -9.30
N VAL A 242 -17.71 15.79 -8.36
CA VAL A 242 -16.48 15.68 -7.54
C VAL A 242 -15.65 14.43 -7.87
N ALA A 243 -16.06 13.62 -8.86
CA ALA A 243 -15.28 12.51 -9.40
C ALA A 243 -13.97 12.96 -10.10
N ALA A 244 -13.70 14.27 -10.15
CA ALA A 244 -12.43 14.86 -10.53
C ALA A 244 -11.70 15.35 -9.27
N PHE A 245 -11.18 14.41 -8.48
CA PHE A 245 -10.13 14.67 -7.51
C PHE A 245 -9.30 13.46 -7.27
#